data_AF-A0A401Y3X6-F1
#
_entry.id   AF-A0A401Y3X6-F1
#
_cell.length_a   1.000
_cell.length_b   1.000
_cell.length_c   1.000
_cell.angle_alpha   90.00
_cell.angle_beta   90.00
_cell.angle_gamma   90.00
#
_symmetry.space_group_name_H-M   'P 1'
#
loop_
_entity.id
_entity.type
_entity.pdbx_description
1 polymer ?
#
loop_
_entity_poly.entity_id
_entity_poly.type
_entity_poly.pdbx_seq_one_letter_code
_entity_poly.pdbx_strand_id
1 'polypeptide(L)'
;MRRGSAALAAATTLMMGLAGGVLPASGTEGPPGHERAEPGPTVTVATNADRDKVQIDVYKRIVDQMDQRFYWDGDVASCSPGTSRNDPGKANNVVDELRDLVHLGVSAWPEVLTVEARAAALMTAAAGTFRSDPPADAHCATPDGLAGSRDGVGAIGRRLRLITDAVSGAGDPDLTWRRRILAPTQDPTFGIGAADGARVLVAPESTGLAVPGTALRAWPSAGYFPMALEPGGRWSLTGVAGEIDFSAATVVVTDAGGAQLPVTHARVIDDSTATTLAWDLAGLPGAGALAADEALHVTVDGARVSGSVAPLAYDVVLMPEQELSVDAKGFAITGQLSAGSRLGITRLKYTPTQDDQSCQWFRDGAAVDGDCTGHVVTADDPGHRITVTVTALREFFRPNSITTGYGDAPLPGTLALKAGVAISGSGTAFKRMALKSASIEPQPTKLDCQWLLDGAPIPGATDCRYFPDASTVGGGVSLQITAHLSGYEDLVATSRVVTIRPAHIRPVSRPVITVAGRRLSASTGTWSATPETVIYQWTVAGVDVPGATGSTYRVRQTDAHKLVRVIVTVGKPGYITQSKASAAVRVQ
;
A
#
# COMPACT_ATOMS: atom_id res chain seq x y z
N MET A 1 -54.72 35.30 -2.81
CA MET A 1 -55.72 34.45 -3.53
C MET A 1 -56.47 35.30 -4.54
N ARG A 2 -56.70 34.75 -5.75
CA ARG A 2 -57.24 35.35 -7.00
C ARG A 2 -56.22 36.15 -7.82
N ARG A 3 -56.16 36.11 -9.16
CA ARG A 3 -56.52 35.17 -10.26
C ARG A 3 -56.26 35.96 -11.57
N GLY A 4 -55.85 35.28 -12.65
CA GLY A 4 -56.09 35.67 -14.07
C GLY A 4 -54.95 36.43 -14.76
N SER A 5 -54.13 35.86 -15.66
CA SER A 5 -54.37 35.32 -17.02
C SER A 5 -54.42 36.43 -18.10
N ALA A 6 -53.40 36.53 -18.98
CA ALA A 6 -53.36 36.04 -20.39
C ALA A 6 -53.91 37.09 -21.40
N ALA A 7 -53.47 37.30 -22.65
CA ALA A 7 -52.43 36.77 -23.54
C ALA A 7 -52.45 37.58 -24.88
N LEU A 8 -51.43 37.34 -25.74
CA LEU A 8 -51.42 37.31 -27.22
C LEU A 8 -51.55 38.60 -28.10
N ALA A 9 -50.58 38.77 -29.02
CA ALA A 9 -50.69 38.56 -30.49
C ALA A 9 -49.82 39.53 -31.35
N ALA A 10 -49.42 39.05 -32.53
CA ALA A 10 -48.39 39.55 -33.45
C ALA A 10 -48.88 40.51 -34.55
N ALA A 11 -47.95 41.18 -35.25
CA ALA A 11 -48.10 41.53 -36.67
C ALA A 11 -46.76 41.93 -37.35
N THR A 12 -46.64 41.50 -38.60
CA THR A 12 -45.54 41.53 -39.58
C THR A 12 -45.56 42.80 -40.44
N THR A 13 -44.43 43.26 -41.01
CA THR A 13 -44.43 44.04 -42.27
C THR A 13 -43.15 43.83 -43.10
N LEU A 14 -43.35 43.76 -44.41
CA LEU A 14 -42.47 43.43 -45.54
C LEU A 14 -41.87 44.71 -46.18
N MET A 15 -40.67 44.66 -46.78
CA MET A 15 -40.27 45.61 -47.84
C MET A 15 -39.36 44.98 -48.91
N MET A 16 -39.70 45.28 -50.17
CA MET A 16 -39.00 44.97 -51.43
C MET A 16 -37.78 45.88 -51.68
N GLY A 17 -36.83 45.39 -52.48
CA GLY A 17 -35.81 46.21 -53.17
C GLY A 17 -35.30 45.50 -54.43
N LEU A 18 -35.35 46.19 -55.57
CA LEU A 18 -35.06 45.74 -56.94
C LEU A 18 -33.70 46.26 -57.46
N ALA A 19 -33.17 45.52 -58.44
CA ALA A 19 -32.39 45.94 -59.63
C ALA A 19 -30.84 46.00 -59.59
N GLY A 20 -30.25 45.41 -60.65
CA GLY A 20 -28.90 45.72 -61.15
C GLY A 20 -28.21 44.53 -61.83
N GLY A 21 -28.40 44.33 -63.14
CA GLY A 21 -27.66 43.35 -63.95
C GLY A 21 -26.55 43.99 -64.79
N VAL A 22 -25.46 43.25 -65.02
CA VAL A 22 -24.47 43.48 -66.11
C VAL A 22 -23.82 42.13 -66.49
N LEU A 23 -23.87 41.78 -67.78
CA LEU A 23 -22.95 40.90 -68.54
C LEU A 23 -22.08 41.82 -69.44
N PRO A 24 -20.93 41.45 -70.05
CA PRO A 24 -20.56 40.09 -70.54
C PRO A 24 -19.04 39.72 -70.46
N ALA A 25 -18.67 38.48 -70.82
CA ALA A 25 -17.58 38.16 -71.76
C ALA A 25 -17.37 36.64 -71.91
N SER A 26 -17.35 36.18 -73.17
CA SER A 26 -16.95 34.84 -73.62
C SER A 26 -15.43 34.73 -73.75
N GLY A 27 -14.85 33.56 -73.45
CA GLY A 27 -13.46 33.27 -73.79
C GLY A 27 -12.84 32.02 -73.13
N THR A 28 -12.59 31.02 -73.98
CA THR A 28 -11.63 29.91 -73.90
C THR A 28 -11.92 28.70 -73.00
N GLU A 29 -12.24 27.57 -73.67
CA GLU A 29 -12.13 26.19 -73.18
C GLU A 29 -10.69 25.89 -72.75
N GLY A 30 -10.54 25.32 -71.54
CA GLY A 30 -9.33 24.64 -71.06
C GLY A 30 -9.64 23.15 -70.84
N PRO A 31 -8.61 22.27 -70.86
CA PRO A 31 -8.78 20.81 -70.91
C PRO A 31 -9.41 20.24 -69.63
N PRO A 32 -9.98 19.02 -69.65
CA PRO A 32 -10.68 18.47 -68.49
C PRO A 32 -9.69 18.30 -67.34
N GLY A 33 -9.79 19.17 -66.35
CA GLY A 33 -9.13 19.01 -65.07
C GLY A 33 -9.74 17.80 -64.38
N HIS A 34 -8.89 16.91 -63.89
CA HIS A 34 -9.27 15.86 -62.94
C HIS A 34 -10.12 16.49 -61.84
N GLU A 35 -11.40 16.16 -61.83
CA GLU A 35 -12.32 16.48 -60.76
C GLU A 35 -11.76 15.81 -59.50
N ARG A 36 -11.12 16.64 -58.66
CA ARG A 36 -10.58 16.20 -57.38
C ARG A 36 -11.79 15.70 -56.60
N ALA A 37 -11.84 14.40 -56.35
CA ALA A 37 -12.86 13.77 -55.54
C ALA A 37 -13.11 14.65 -54.30
N GLU A 38 -14.38 14.97 -54.05
CA GLU A 38 -14.76 15.64 -52.81
C GLU A 38 -14.15 14.87 -51.65
N PRO A 39 -13.46 15.54 -50.71
CA PRO A 39 -12.90 14.84 -49.57
C PRO A 39 -14.06 14.17 -48.82
N GLY A 40 -13.91 12.86 -48.56
CA GLY A 40 -14.81 12.12 -47.70
C GLY A 40 -15.00 12.81 -46.34
N PRO A 41 -16.03 12.43 -45.57
CA PRO A 41 -16.49 13.18 -44.41
C PRO A 41 -15.33 13.55 -43.50
N THR A 42 -14.93 14.82 -43.57
CA THR A 42 -13.88 15.37 -42.74
C THR A 42 -14.51 15.57 -41.36
N VAL A 43 -14.10 14.77 -40.39
CA VAL A 43 -14.55 14.89 -39.01
C VAL A 43 -14.20 16.31 -38.55
N THR A 44 -15.21 17.12 -38.29
CA THR A 44 -15.09 18.43 -37.65
C THR A 44 -14.23 18.29 -36.40
N VAL A 45 -13.22 19.16 -36.25
CA VAL A 45 -12.28 19.19 -35.12
C VAL A 45 -13.05 19.03 -33.81
N ALA A 46 -12.88 17.87 -33.17
CA ALA A 46 -13.62 17.51 -31.96
C ALA A 46 -13.37 18.54 -30.85
N THR A 47 -14.44 19.03 -30.22
CA THR A 47 -14.36 20.09 -29.21
C THR A 47 -14.11 19.53 -27.81
N ASN A 48 -13.63 20.35 -26.88
CA ASN A 48 -13.56 19.95 -25.46
C ASN A 48 -14.93 19.56 -24.88
N ALA A 49 -16.03 20.12 -25.40
CA ALA A 49 -17.37 19.73 -24.97
C ALA A 49 -17.73 18.31 -25.42
N ASP A 50 -17.28 17.89 -26.61
CA ASP A 50 -17.45 16.52 -27.10
C ASP A 50 -16.65 15.55 -26.25
N ARG A 51 -15.41 15.92 -25.89
CA ARG A 51 -14.54 15.17 -24.96
C ARG A 51 -15.22 14.92 -23.61
N ASP A 52 -15.69 16.00 -22.98
CA ASP A 52 -16.33 15.94 -21.66
C ASP A 52 -17.62 15.12 -21.69
N LYS A 53 -18.40 15.24 -22.79
CA LYS A 53 -19.61 14.45 -22.99
C LYS A 53 -19.30 12.95 -23.05
N VAL A 54 -18.37 12.53 -23.90
CA VAL A 54 -18.00 11.10 -24.02
C VAL A 54 -17.49 10.58 -22.68
N GLN A 55 -16.65 11.35 -21.99
CA GLN A 55 -16.17 10.95 -20.66
C GLN A 55 -17.34 10.78 -19.67
N ILE A 56 -18.22 11.76 -19.54
CA ILE A 56 -19.38 11.68 -18.62
C ILE A 56 -20.28 10.49 -18.95
N ASP A 57 -20.56 10.28 -20.23
CA ASP A 57 -21.51 9.27 -20.68
C ASP A 57 -20.96 7.86 -20.47
N VAL A 58 -19.69 7.60 -20.81
CA VAL A 58 -19.02 6.32 -20.57
C VAL A 58 -19.02 5.97 -19.07
N TYR A 59 -18.63 6.90 -18.19
CA TYR A 59 -18.60 6.59 -16.76
C TYR A 59 -20.01 6.39 -16.17
N LYS A 60 -21.00 7.20 -16.54
CA LYS A 60 -22.37 7.10 -15.99
C LYS A 60 -23.19 5.96 -16.58
N ARG A 61 -23.05 5.69 -17.88
CA ARG A 61 -23.89 4.74 -18.62
C ARG A 61 -23.24 3.38 -18.85
N ILE A 62 -21.92 3.30 -18.79
CA ILE A 62 -21.19 2.02 -18.85
C ILE A 62 -20.67 1.65 -17.46
N VAL A 63 -19.70 2.39 -16.93
CA VAL A 63 -18.94 1.99 -15.73
C VAL A 63 -19.85 1.84 -14.49
N ASP A 64 -20.64 2.87 -14.17
CA ASP A 64 -21.58 2.84 -13.03
C ASP A 64 -22.62 1.71 -13.12
N GLN A 65 -22.99 1.30 -14.34
CA GLN A 65 -23.96 0.22 -14.54
C GLN A 65 -23.31 -1.15 -14.32
N MET A 66 -22.05 -1.30 -14.72
CA MET A 66 -21.25 -2.52 -14.52
C MET A 66 -21.01 -2.85 -13.06
N ASP A 67 -20.94 -1.83 -12.20
CA ASP A 67 -20.70 -2.00 -10.76
C ASP A 67 -21.89 -2.48 -9.95
N GLN A 68 -23.10 -2.37 -10.51
CA GLN A 68 -24.28 -2.60 -9.70
C GLN A 68 -24.48 -4.07 -9.40
N ARG A 69 -24.95 -4.37 -8.18
CA ARG A 69 -25.39 -5.72 -7.83
C ARG A 69 -26.64 -6.11 -8.61
N PHE A 70 -26.67 -7.38 -8.96
CA PHE A 70 -27.75 -8.07 -9.65
C PHE A 70 -28.47 -8.93 -8.63
N TYR A 71 -29.79 -8.95 -8.68
CA TYR A 71 -30.60 -9.77 -7.80
C TYR A 71 -31.24 -10.88 -8.63
N TRP A 72 -31.09 -12.12 -8.15
CA TRP A 72 -31.67 -13.32 -8.75
C TRP A 72 -32.32 -14.16 -7.64
N ASP A 73 -33.53 -14.64 -7.89
CA ASP A 73 -34.34 -15.43 -6.94
C ASP A 73 -34.66 -16.85 -7.41
N GLY A 74 -33.96 -17.33 -8.43
CA GLY A 74 -34.05 -18.72 -8.88
C GLY A 74 -33.24 -19.69 -8.02
N ASP A 75 -33.09 -20.91 -8.51
CA ASP A 75 -32.35 -21.98 -7.84
C ASP A 75 -31.72 -22.93 -8.85
N VAL A 76 -30.40 -23.13 -8.74
CA VAL A 76 -29.63 -23.96 -9.69
C VAL A 76 -29.95 -25.44 -9.49
N ALA A 77 -30.17 -25.88 -8.25
CA ALA A 77 -30.38 -27.28 -7.92
C ALA A 77 -31.71 -27.83 -8.45
N SER A 78 -32.77 -27.03 -8.39
CA SER A 78 -34.09 -27.36 -8.95
C SER A 78 -34.28 -26.89 -10.40
N CYS A 79 -33.25 -26.32 -11.02
CA CYS A 79 -33.32 -25.70 -12.34
C CYS A 79 -34.44 -24.66 -12.46
N SER A 80 -34.66 -23.88 -11.41
CA SER A 80 -35.59 -22.76 -11.43
C SER A 80 -34.88 -21.52 -11.99
N PRO A 81 -35.27 -21.01 -13.18
CA PRO A 81 -34.62 -19.85 -13.79
C PRO A 81 -34.83 -18.56 -12.99
N GLY A 82 -35.86 -18.51 -12.13
CA GLY A 82 -36.20 -17.33 -11.35
C GLY A 82 -36.45 -16.09 -12.20
N THR A 83 -36.37 -14.95 -11.55
CA THR A 83 -36.41 -13.62 -12.17
C THR A 83 -35.17 -12.85 -11.79
N SER A 84 -34.90 -11.81 -12.57
CA SER A 84 -33.82 -10.90 -12.27
C SER A 84 -34.30 -9.45 -12.37
N ARG A 85 -33.98 -8.64 -11.36
CA ARG A 85 -34.51 -7.27 -11.23
C ARG A 85 -33.46 -6.24 -11.60
N ASN A 86 -33.86 -5.27 -12.43
CA ASN A 86 -33.06 -4.15 -12.93
C ASN A 86 -31.96 -4.52 -13.94
N ASP A 87 -31.75 -5.81 -14.23
CA ASP A 87 -30.70 -6.25 -15.16
C ASP A 87 -30.91 -5.77 -16.59
N PRO A 88 -32.13 -5.87 -17.18
CA PRO A 88 -32.37 -5.44 -18.55
C PRO A 88 -32.14 -3.95 -18.73
N GLY A 89 -32.60 -3.12 -17.79
CA GLY A 89 -32.40 -1.66 -17.88
C GLY A 89 -30.93 -1.25 -17.81
N LYS A 90 -30.11 -1.95 -17.03
CA LYS A 90 -28.68 -1.67 -16.91
C LYS A 90 -27.90 -2.14 -18.13
N ALA A 91 -28.15 -3.38 -18.57
CA ALA A 91 -27.54 -3.91 -19.79
C ALA A 91 -27.94 -3.08 -21.01
N ASN A 92 -29.19 -2.62 -21.07
CA ASN A 92 -29.66 -1.69 -22.09
C ASN A 92 -28.81 -0.43 -22.14
N ASN A 93 -28.60 0.25 -21.00
CA ASN A 93 -27.77 1.45 -20.95
C ASN A 93 -26.34 1.21 -21.47
N VAL A 94 -25.75 0.05 -21.16
CA VAL A 94 -24.40 -0.30 -21.62
C VAL A 94 -24.38 -0.53 -23.13
N VAL A 95 -25.29 -1.36 -23.65
CA VAL A 95 -25.36 -1.67 -25.09
C VAL A 95 -25.70 -0.43 -25.91
N ASP A 96 -26.71 0.34 -25.49
CA ASP A 96 -27.13 1.55 -26.18
C ASP A 96 -26.00 2.59 -26.20
N GLU A 97 -25.27 2.77 -25.09
CA GLU A 97 -24.12 3.70 -25.08
C GLU A 97 -23.00 3.23 -26.01
N LEU A 98 -22.69 1.92 -26.06
CA LEU A 98 -21.69 1.38 -26.98
C LEU A 98 -22.12 1.55 -28.45
N ARG A 99 -23.41 1.42 -28.74
CA ARG A 99 -23.98 1.67 -30.06
C ARG A 99 -23.99 3.16 -30.40
N ASP A 100 -24.31 4.04 -29.44
CA ASP A 100 -24.32 5.49 -29.63
C ASP A 100 -22.91 6.04 -29.93
N LEU A 101 -21.85 5.44 -29.37
CA LEU A 101 -20.45 5.78 -29.70
C LEU A 101 -20.14 5.63 -31.19
N VAL A 102 -20.81 4.68 -31.88
CA VAL A 102 -20.74 4.49 -33.34
C VAL A 102 -21.97 5.04 -34.05
N HIS A 103 -22.73 5.94 -33.43
CA HIS A 103 -23.92 6.56 -34.01
C HIS A 103 -24.96 5.55 -34.49
N LEU A 104 -25.11 4.47 -33.74
CA LEU A 104 -26.17 3.49 -33.88
C LEU A 104 -27.12 3.71 -32.70
N GLY A 105 -28.36 4.10 -32.97
CA GLY A 105 -29.29 4.47 -31.91
C GLY A 105 -29.74 3.29 -31.03
N VAL A 106 -30.77 3.58 -30.23
CA VAL A 106 -31.33 2.70 -29.20
C VAL A 106 -31.78 1.32 -29.69
N SER A 107 -31.73 0.35 -28.78
CA SER A 107 -32.04 -1.04 -29.06
C SER A 107 -33.38 -1.50 -28.51
N ALA A 108 -33.94 -2.57 -29.09
CA ALA A 108 -35.13 -3.22 -28.59
C ALA A 108 -34.79 -4.42 -27.68
N TRP A 109 -35.56 -4.60 -26.61
CA TRP A 109 -35.32 -5.65 -25.60
C TRP A 109 -36.57 -6.50 -25.40
N PRO A 110 -36.92 -7.36 -26.37
CA PRO A 110 -38.11 -8.19 -26.27
C PRO A 110 -37.96 -9.22 -25.15
N GLU A 111 -39.06 -9.47 -24.41
CA GLU A 111 -39.04 -10.39 -23.26
C GLU A 111 -38.61 -11.81 -23.65
N VAL A 112 -38.90 -12.25 -24.88
CA VAL A 112 -38.51 -13.59 -25.38
C VAL A 112 -37.00 -13.82 -25.30
N LEU A 113 -36.19 -12.85 -25.77
CA LEU A 113 -34.73 -12.97 -25.70
C LEU A 113 -34.21 -12.88 -24.27
N THR A 114 -34.92 -12.15 -23.40
CA THR A 114 -34.61 -12.08 -21.97
C THR A 114 -34.88 -13.43 -21.29
N VAL A 115 -35.93 -14.15 -21.68
CA VAL A 115 -36.22 -15.51 -21.20
C VAL A 115 -35.15 -16.50 -21.66
N GLU A 116 -34.79 -16.49 -22.95
CA GLU A 116 -33.70 -17.31 -23.49
C GLU A 116 -32.38 -17.05 -22.77
N ALA A 117 -32.03 -15.78 -22.59
CA ALA A 117 -30.81 -15.38 -21.88
C ALA A 117 -30.82 -15.87 -20.42
N ARG A 118 -31.95 -15.79 -19.71
CA ARG A 118 -32.06 -16.28 -18.31
C ARG A 118 -31.89 -17.80 -18.24
N ALA A 119 -32.50 -18.55 -19.15
CA ALA A 119 -32.33 -19.99 -19.23
C ALA A 119 -30.88 -20.38 -19.55
N ALA A 120 -30.22 -19.68 -20.48
CA ALA A 120 -28.81 -19.90 -20.81
C ALA A 120 -27.89 -19.55 -19.62
N ALA A 121 -28.20 -18.49 -18.87
CA ALA A 121 -27.46 -18.12 -17.67
C ALA A 121 -27.59 -19.19 -16.57
N LEU A 122 -28.77 -19.80 -16.40
CA LEU A 122 -28.98 -20.91 -15.47
C LEU A 122 -28.15 -22.14 -15.85
N MET A 123 -28.14 -22.51 -17.13
CA MET A 123 -27.29 -23.59 -17.63
C MET A 123 -25.80 -23.29 -17.40
N THR A 124 -25.40 -22.04 -17.61
CA THR A 124 -24.02 -21.57 -17.38
C THR A 124 -23.63 -21.68 -15.91
N ALA A 125 -24.51 -21.26 -14.99
CA ALA A 125 -24.31 -21.39 -13.56
C ALA A 125 -24.19 -22.86 -13.14
N ALA A 126 -25.09 -23.72 -13.65
CA ALA A 126 -25.06 -25.15 -13.41
C ALA A 126 -23.76 -25.83 -13.91
N ALA A 127 -23.25 -25.40 -15.07
CA ALA A 127 -22.05 -25.96 -15.66
C ALA A 127 -20.75 -25.36 -15.09
N GLY A 128 -20.82 -24.22 -14.41
CA GLY A 128 -19.66 -23.45 -13.96
C GLY A 128 -18.88 -22.75 -15.09
N THR A 129 -19.40 -22.76 -16.32
CA THR A 129 -18.80 -22.09 -17.48
C THR A 129 -19.81 -21.90 -18.60
N PHE A 130 -19.63 -20.85 -19.42
CA PHE A 130 -20.49 -20.61 -20.57
C PHE A 130 -20.03 -21.45 -21.77
N ARG A 131 -20.99 -21.95 -22.55
CA ARG A 131 -20.74 -22.62 -23.83
C ARG A 131 -21.74 -22.10 -24.84
N SER A 132 -21.28 -21.75 -26.03
CA SER A 132 -22.15 -21.35 -27.14
C SER A 132 -22.91 -22.54 -27.75
N ASP A 133 -22.36 -23.75 -27.65
CA ASP A 133 -23.01 -24.99 -28.08
C ASP A 133 -23.00 -26.04 -26.94
N PRO A 134 -23.84 -25.87 -25.91
CA PRO A 134 -23.97 -26.84 -24.83
C PRO A 134 -24.71 -28.09 -25.32
N PRO A 135 -24.38 -29.28 -24.78
CA PRO A 135 -25.06 -30.51 -25.18
C PRO A 135 -26.53 -30.48 -24.73
N ALA A 136 -27.40 -31.14 -25.51
CA ALA A 136 -28.85 -31.10 -25.28
C ALA A 136 -29.29 -31.73 -23.95
N ASP A 137 -28.46 -32.57 -23.34
CA ASP A 137 -28.65 -33.21 -22.04
C ASP A 137 -27.91 -32.51 -20.89
N ALA A 138 -27.38 -31.29 -21.11
CA ALA A 138 -26.75 -30.50 -20.07
C ALA A 138 -27.71 -30.25 -18.88
N HIS A 139 -27.15 -30.11 -17.68
CA HIS A 139 -27.94 -29.80 -16.49
C HIS A 139 -28.70 -28.47 -16.67
N CYS A 140 -29.99 -28.48 -16.34
CA CYS A 140 -30.93 -27.38 -16.58
C CYS A 140 -31.16 -26.98 -18.05
N ALA A 141 -30.80 -27.84 -19.01
CA ALA A 141 -31.05 -27.57 -20.43
C ALA A 141 -32.54 -27.47 -20.74
N THR A 142 -32.91 -26.38 -21.42
CA THR A 142 -34.24 -26.15 -22.00
C THR A 142 -34.08 -25.68 -23.44
N PRO A 143 -35.13 -25.78 -24.29
CA PRO A 143 -35.07 -25.21 -25.64
C PRO A 143 -34.63 -23.73 -25.66
N ASP A 144 -35.18 -22.92 -24.74
CA ASP A 144 -34.84 -21.51 -24.59
C ASP A 144 -33.37 -21.31 -24.15
N GLY A 145 -32.87 -22.14 -23.24
CA GLY A 145 -31.48 -22.06 -22.76
C GLY A 145 -30.48 -22.48 -23.83
N LEU A 146 -30.83 -23.48 -24.65
CA LEU A 146 -30.03 -23.88 -25.81
C LEU A 146 -30.02 -22.77 -26.88
N ALA A 147 -31.17 -22.16 -27.17
CA ALA A 147 -31.27 -21.03 -28.10
C ALA A 147 -30.45 -19.83 -27.62
N GLY A 148 -30.67 -19.40 -26.37
CA GLY A 148 -29.93 -18.29 -25.76
C GLY A 148 -28.42 -18.55 -25.62
N SER A 149 -27.99 -19.81 -25.52
CA SER A 149 -26.56 -20.14 -25.55
C SER A 149 -25.96 -19.99 -26.94
N ARG A 150 -26.68 -20.41 -28.00
CA ARG A 150 -26.20 -20.28 -29.39
C ARG A 150 -26.11 -18.83 -29.84
N ASP A 151 -27.11 -18.04 -29.49
CA ASP A 151 -27.18 -16.62 -29.86
C ASP A 151 -26.65 -15.68 -28.77
N GLY A 152 -25.97 -16.22 -27.77
CA GLY A 152 -25.46 -15.44 -26.66
C GLY A 152 -24.00 -15.62 -26.34
N VAL A 153 -23.49 -14.65 -25.59
CA VAL A 153 -22.17 -14.67 -24.95
C VAL A 153 -22.38 -14.56 -23.46
N GLY A 154 -21.62 -15.34 -22.67
CA GLY A 154 -21.77 -15.35 -21.24
C GLY A 154 -20.50 -15.60 -20.44
N ALA A 155 -20.57 -15.27 -19.16
CA ALA A 155 -19.47 -15.41 -18.20
C ALA A 155 -19.99 -15.54 -16.77
N ILE A 156 -19.15 -16.06 -15.86
CA ILE A 156 -19.43 -16.11 -14.41
C ILE A 156 -18.58 -15.04 -13.71
N GLY A 157 -19.18 -14.33 -12.76
CA GLY A 157 -18.49 -13.36 -11.89
C GLY A 157 -18.16 -12.01 -12.55
N ARG A 158 -18.28 -11.88 -13.87
CA ARG A 158 -17.90 -10.68 -14.65
C ARG A 158 -18.96 -9.55 -14.71
N ARG A 159 -19.98 -9.55 -13.85
CA ARG A 159 -21.09 -8.55 -13.85
C ARG A 159 -21.51 -8.20 -15.30
N LEU A 160 -21.49 -6.93 -15.73
CA LEU A 160 -21.76 -6.53 -17.13
C LEU A 160 -20.51 -6.34 -18.00
N ARG A 161 -19.31 -6.61 -17.47
CA ARG A 161 -18.05 -6.55 -18.24
C ARG A 161 -18.06 -7.47 -19.45
N LEU A 162 -18.88 -8.51 -19.40
CA LEU A 162 -19.12 -9.40 -20.55
C LEU A 162 -19.45 -8.62 -21.83
N ILE A 163 -20.19 -7.50 -21.73
CA ILE A 163 -20.65 -6.73 -22.89
C ILE A 163 -19.47 -5.97 -23.52
N THR A 164 -18.65 -5.30 -22.70
CA THR A 164 -17.46 -4.59 -23.18
C THR A 164 -16.38 -5.57 -23.66
N ASP A 165 -16.20 -6.70 -22.97
CA ASP A 165 -15.30 -7.79 -23.40
C ASP A 165 -15.75 -8.35 -24.77
N ALA A 166 -17.06 -8.57 -24.96
CA ALA A 166 -17.63 -9.05 -26.21
C ALA A 166 -17.42 -8.07 -27.38
N VAL A 167 -17.61 -6.77 -27.15
CA VAL A 167 -17.31 -5.72 -28.13
C VAL A 167 -15.81 -5.59 -28.36
N SER A 168 -14.94 -5.82 -27.37
CA SER A 168 -13.48 -5.80 -27.56
C SER A 168 -12.99 -6.89 -28.53
N GLY A 169 -13.72 -7.99 -28.70
CA GLY A 169 -13.31 -9.09 -29.57
C GLY A 169 -12.15 -9.93 -29.00
N ALA A 170 -11.89 -9.82 -27.70
CA ALA A 170 -10.88 -10.62 -27.01
C ALA A 170 -11.22 -12.12 -27.11
N GLY A 171 -10.33 -12.90 -27.72
CA GLY A 171 -10.56 -14.33 -27.95
C GLY A 171 -11.56 -14.67 -29.06
N ASP A 172 -12.08 -13.68 -29.78
CA ASP A 172 -13.04 -13.84 -30.88
C ASP A 172 -12.40 -13.34 -32.19
N PRO A 173 -11.78 -14.23 -33.00
CA PRO A 173 -11.13 -13.86 -34.24
C PRO A 173 -12.13 -13.40 -35.31
N ASP A 174 -13.42 -13.73 -35.22
CA ASP A 174 -14.39 -13.32 -36.23
C ASP A 174 -15.18 -12.07 -35.83
N LEU A 175 -14.85 -11.51 -34.66
CA LEU A 175 -15.53 -10.36 -34.06
C LEU A 175 -17.06 -10.56 -34.01
N THR A 176 -17.48 -11.81 -33.82
CA THR A 176 -18.87 -12.27 -33.85
C THR A 176 -19.75 -11.39 -32.98
N TRP A 177 -19.36 -11.17 -31.73
CA TRP A 177 -20.19 -10.41 -30.79
C TRP A 177 -20.13 -8.91 -31.02
N ARG A 178 -18.95 -8.35 -31.35
CA ARG A 178 -18.83 -6.94 -31.77
C ARG A 178 -19.76 -6.65 -32.94
N ARG A 179 -19.75 -7.50 -33.97
CA ARG A 179 -20.56 -7.34 -35.19
C ARG A 179 -22.05 -7.47 -34.92
N ARG A 180 -22.47 -8.39 -34.02
CA ARG A 180 -23.87 -8.52 -33.60
C ARG A 180 -24.34 -7.32 -32.76
N ILE A 181 -23.54 -6.90 -31.78
CA ILE A 181 -23.89 -5.78 -30.88
C ILE A 181 -23.88 -4.44 -31.61
N LEU A 182 -22.91 -4.22 -32.51
CA LEU A 182 -22.76 -2.99 -33.30
C LEU A 182 -23.31 -3.15 -34.73
N ALA A 183 -24.26 -4.06 -34.96
CA ALA A 183 -24.86 -4.27 -36.27
C ALA A 183 -25.57 -2.99 -36.76
N PRO A 184 -25.32 -2.52 -38.00
CA PRO A 184 -25.90 -1.31 -38.57
C PRO A 184 -27.32 -1.55 -39.13
N THR A 185 -28.19 -2.15 -38.32
CA THR A 185 -29.57 -2.49 -38.71
C THR A 185 -30.60 -1.64 -37.97
N GLN A 186 -31.77 -1.44 -38.57
CA GLN A 186 -32.80 -0.53 -38.04
C GLN A 186 -33.38 -0.94 -36.68
N ASP A 187 -33.51 -2.25 -36.42
CA ASP A 187 -34.15 -2.78 -35.21
C ASP A 187 -33.29 -3.87 -34.53
N PRO A 188 -32.14 -3.51 -33.95
CA PRO A 188 -31.33 -4.48 -33.21
C PRO A 188 -32.10 -4.96 -31.97
N THR A 189 -32.07 -6.27 -31.70
CA THR A 189 -32.76 -6.86 -30.55
C THR A 189 -31.78 -7.58 -29.63
N PHE A 190 -31.98 -7.42 -28.32
CA PHE A 190 -31.12 -8.02 -27.31
C PHE A 190 -31.93 -8.60 -26.14
N GLY A 191 -31.33 -9.56 -25.44
CA GLY A 191 -31.82 -10.09 -24.17
C GLY A 191 -30.67 -10.25 -23.19
N ILE A 192 -30.93 -10.06 -21.89
CA ILE A 192 -29.93 -10.30 -20.84
C ILE A 192 -30.51 -11.21 -19.77
N GLY A 193 -29.72 -12.19 -19.35
CA GLY A 193 -30.08 -13.14 -18.31
C GLY A 193 -29.03 -13.23 -17.22
N ALA A 194 -29.49 -13.54 -16.02
CA ALA A 194 -28.65 -13.72 -14.84
C ALA A 194 -29.14 -14.93 -14.03
N ALA A 195 -28.21 -15.77 -13.58
CA ALA A 195 -28.46 -16.84 -12.61
C ALA A 195 -27.18 -17.11 -11.82
N ASP A 196 -27.25 -17.16 -10.49
CA ASP A 196 -26.14 -17.47 -9.57
C ASP A 196 -24.73 -16.97 -10.02
N GLY A 197 -24.60 -15.66 -10.26
CA GLY A 197 -23.34 -15.06 -10.72
C GLY A 197 -22.99 -15.23 -12.21
N ALA A 198 -23.66 -16.11 -12.94
CA ALA A 198 -23.59 -16.23 -14.40
C ALA A 198 -24.42 -15.15 -15.11
N ARG A 199 -23.91 -14.64 -16.23
CA ARG A 199 -24.56 -13.65 -17.08
C ARG A 199 -24.47 -14.08 -18.53
N VAL A 200 -25.56 -13.88 -19.28
CA VAL A 200 -25.60 -14.15 -20.72
C VAL A 200 -26.29 -12.98 -21.41
N LEU A 201 -25.63 -12.37 -22.38
CA LEU A 201 -26.23 -11.44 -23.35
C LEU A 201 -26.58 -12.24 -24.60
N VAL A 202 -27.86 -12.25 -24.97
CA VAL A 202 -28.35 -12.79 -26.23
C VAL A 202 -28.44 -11.65 -27.25
N ALA A 203 -27.78 -11.85 -28.37
CA ALA A 203 -27.77 -10.97 -29.53
C ALA A 203 -27.91 -11.86 -30.78
N PRO A 204 -29.15 -12.08 -31.26
CA PRO A 204 -29.36 -12.87 -32.47
C PRO A 204 -28.67 -12.25 -33.68
N GLU A 205 -28.42 -13.04 -34.72
CA GLU A 205 -27.98 -12.49 -36.00
C GLU A 205 -29.04 -11.51 -36.53
N SER A 206 -28.61 -10.34 -37.00
CA SER A 206 -29.56 -9.33 -37.45
C SER A 206 -30.24 -9.78 -38.73
N THR A 207 -31.57 -9.67 -38.75
CA THR A 207 -32.40 -9.94 -39.93
C THR A 207 -33.07 -8.68 -40.47
N GLY A 208 -32.83 -7.54 -39.82
CA GLY A 208 -33.40 -6.24 -40.18
C GLY A 208 -32.73 -5.64 -41.41
N LEU A 209 -33.44 -4.73 -42.09
CA LEU A 209 -32.84 -3.92 -43.15
C LEU A 209 -31.67 -3.11 -42.57
N ALA A 210 -30.57 -3.09 -43.31
CA ALA A 210 -29.48 -2.16 -43.05
C ALA A 210 -30.00 -0.73 -43.06
N VAL A 211 -29.46 0.15 -42.22
CA VAL A 211 -29.85 1.56 -42.19
C VAL A 211 -29.32 2.26 -43.47
N PRO A 212 -30.16 2.61 -44.47
CA PRO A 212 -29.66 3.08 -45.76
C PRO A 212 -28.97 4.45 -45.65
N GLY A 213 -27.91 4.67 -46.42
CA GLY A 213 -27.21 5.97 -46.51
C GLY A 213 -26.37 6.32 -45.28
N THR A 214 -25.98 5.33 -44.47
CA THR A 214 -25.24 5.57 -43.23
C THR A 214 -23.74 5.27 -43.35
N ALA A 215 -22.95 6.17 -42.76
CA ALA A 215 -21.50 6.17 -42.72
C ALA A 215 -20.89 4.83 -42.24
N LEU A 216 -19.63 4.62 -42.56
CA LEU A 216 -18.82 3.55 -41.97
C LEU A 216 -18.87 3.58 -40.44
N ARG A 217 -18.93 2.40 -39.81
CA ARG A 217 -18.88 2.24 -38.36
C ARG A 217 -17.51 1.74 -37.94
N ALA A 218 -16.69 2.64 -37.45
CA ALA A 218 -15.38 2.33 -36.92
C ALA A 218 -15.47 1.93 -35.44
N TRP A 219 -14.65 0.97 -35.02
CA TRP A 219 -14.41 0.66 -33.62
C TRP A 219 -12.89 0.52 -33.40
N PRO A 220 -12.22 1.45 -32.70
CA PRO A 220 -12.72 2.70 -32.10
C PRO A 220 -13.46 3.64 -33.06
N SER A 221 -14.44 4.40 -32.54
CA SER A 221 -15.21 5.35 -33.35
C SER A 221 -14.44 6.63 -33.65
N ALA A 222 -14.86 7.33 -34.70
CA ALA A 222 -14.27 8.61 -35.07
C ALA A 222 -14.53 9.70 -34.00
N GLY A 223 -13.54 10.56 -33.77
CA GLY A 223 -13.57 11.57 -32.70
C GLY A 223 -13.00 11.04 -31.39
N TYR A 224 -13.49 11.55 -30.26
CA TYR A 224 -13.00 11.15 -28.94
C TYR A 224 -13.48 9.74 -28.57
N PHE A 225 -12.54 8.88 -28.20
CA PHE A 225 -12.81 7.50 -27.82
C PHE A 225 -12.12 7.15 -26.50
N PRO A 226 -12.81 6.56 -25.51
CA PRO A 226 -12.22 6.24 -24.22
C PRO A 226 -11.24 5.06 -24.34
N MET A 227 -10.01 5.23 -23.84
CA MET A 227 -9.01 4.16 -23.83
C MET A 227 -9.48 2.92 -23.06
N ALA A 228 -10.38 3.10 -22.08
CA ALA A 228 -10.95 2.00 -21.32
C ALA A 228 -11.81 1.02 -22.16
N LEU A 229 -12.30 1.45 -23.33
CA LEU A 229 -13.04 0.60 -24.29
C LEU A 229 -12.19 0.23 -25.52
N GLU A 230 -10.93 0.67 -25.56
CA GLU A 230 -10.03 0.35 -26.66
C GLU A 230 -9.83 -1.17 -26.71
N PRO A 231 -9.99 -1.80 -27.90
CA PRO A 231 -10.06 -3.25 -28.03
C PRO A 231 -8.69 -3.97 -27.95
N GLY A 232 -7.70 -3.42 -27.24
CA GLY A 232 -6.35 -3.96 -27.15
C GLY A 232 -5.63 -3.97 -28.49
N GLY A 233 -5.86 -2.96 -29.33
CA GLY A 233 -5.33 -2.84 -30.69
C GLY A 233 -6.16 -3.52 -31.77
N ARG A 234 -7.21 -4.29 -31.44
CA ARG A 234 -8.03 -4.98 -32.44
C ARG A 234 -9.11 -4.06 -33.04
N TRP A 235 -8.75 -3.25 -34.01
CA TRP A 235 -9.62 -2.24 -34.61
C TRP A 235 -10.44 -2.83 -35.77
N SER A 236 -11.57 -2.19 -36.08
CA SER A 236 -12.42 -2.61 -37.18
C SER A 236 -13.17 -1.45 -37.84
N LEU A 237 -13.49 -1.61 -39.11
CA LEU A 237 -14.34 -0.73 -39.90
C LEU A 237 -15.45 -1.56 -40.56
N THR A 238 -16.69 -1.26 -40.25
CA THR A 238 -17.86 -2.01 -40.74
C THR A 238 -18.73 -1.13 -41.63
N GLY A 239 -19.13 -1.66 -42.78
CA GLY A 239 -20.14 -1.06 -43.63
C GLY A 239 -21.24 -2.06 -44.01
N VAL A 240 -22.24 -1.61 -44.75
CA VAL A 240 -23.39 -2.43 -45.16
C VAL A 240 -22.97 -3.42 -46.24
N ALA A 241 -23.38 -4.68 -46.11
CA ALA A 241 -23.07 -5.72 -47.10
C ALA A 241 -23.62 -5.32 -48.48
N GLY A 242 -22.80 -5.46 -49.51
CA GLY A 242 -23.14 -5.08 -50.89
C GLY A 242 -23.02 -3.60 -51.21
N GLU A 243 -22.98 -2.71 -50.21
CA GLU A 243 -22.64 -1.29 -50.42
C GLU A 243 -21.15 -1.03 -50.29
N ILE A 244 -20.44 -1.82 -49.47
CA ILE A 244 -18.99 -1.70 -49.32
C ILE A 244 -18.26 -2.98 -49.68
N ASP A 245 -17.05 -2.84 -50.22
CA ASP A 245 -16.11 -3.92 -50.50
C ASP A 245 -14.71 -3.51 -50.03
N PHE A 246 -14.16 -4.32 -49.11
CA PHE A 246 -12.82 -4.15 -48.53
C PHE A 246 -11.80 -5.17 -49.08
N SER A 247 -12.14 -5.99 -50.07
CA SER A 247 -11.28 -7.07 -50.57
C SER A 247 -9.91 -6.61 -51.06
N ALA A 248 -9.82 -5.38 -51.57
CA ALA A 248 -8.58 -4.73 -52.00
C ALA A 248 -8.07 -3.66 -51.03
N ALA A 249 -8.66 -3.57 -49.83
CA ALA A 249 -8.37 -2.50 -48.89
C ALA A 249 -7.03 -2.69 -48.16
N THR A 250 -6.30 -1.59 -47.98
CA THR A 250 -5.10 -1.52 -47.15
C THR A 250 -5.26 -0.44 -46.09
N VAL A 251 -4.81 -0.73 -44.87
CA VAL A 251 -4.99 0.17 -43.72
C VAL A 251 -3.65 0.75 -43.31
N VAL A 252 -3.62 2.07 -43.11
CA VAL A 252 -2.50 2.79 -42.51
C VAL A 252 -3.03 3.59 -41.32
N VAL A 253 -2.30 3.53 -40.21
CA VAL A 253 -2.59 4.31 -39.00
C VAL A 253 -1.35 5.13 -38.67
N THR A 254 -1.53 6.43 -38.45
CA THR A 254 -0.45 7.36 -38.10
C THR A 254 -0.78 8.13 -36.84
N ASP A 255 0.24 8.43 -36.03
CA ASP A 255 0.09 9.34 -34.89
C ASP A 255 0.05 10.81 -35.31
N ALA A 256 -0.18 11.70 -34.35
CA ALA A 256 -0.17 13.15 -34.57
C ALA A 256 1.15 13.70 -35.11
N GLY A 257 2.27 12.97 -34.93
CA GLY A 257 3.58 13.30 -35.50
C GLY A 257 3.80 12.78 -36.92
N GLY A 258 2.84 12.01 -37.46
CA GLY A 258 2.91 11.36 -38.77
C GLY A 258 3.69 10.05 -38.78
N ALA A 259 4.08 9.52 -37.61
CA ALA A 259 4.72 8.21 -37.54
C ALA A 259 3.68 7.10 -37.71
N GLN A 260 3.99 6.12 -38.56
CA GLN A 260 3.09 5.00 -38.82
C GLN A 260 3.17 3.95 -37.72
N LEU A 261 2.02 3.54 -37.19
CA LEU A 261 1.92 2.43 -36.25
C LEU A 261 1.85 1.10 -37.02
N PRO A 262 2.45 0.01 -36.50
CA PRO A 262 2.39 -1.29 -37.16
C PRO A 262 0.98 -1.85 -37.21
N VAL A 263 0.50 -2.13 -38.42
CA VAL A 263 -0.78 -2.80 -38.69
C VAL A 263 -0.51 -4.23 -39.17
N THR A 264 -1.20 -5.19 -38.57
CA THR A 264 -1.09 -6.63 -38.90
C THR A 264 -2.45 -7.30 -38.98
N HIS A 265 -2.51 -8.52 -39.55
CA HIS A 265 -3.71 -9.36 -39.60
C HIS A 265 -4.98 -8.69 -40.16
N ALA A 266 -4.81 -7.78 -41.13
CA ALA A 266 -5.93 -7.18 -41.85
C ALA A 266 -6.74 -8.28 -42.56
N ARG A 267 -8.02 -8.40 -42.23
CA ARG A 267 -8.93 -9.38 -42.83
C ARG A 267 -10.30 -8.79 -43.05
N VAL A 268 -10.94 -9.22 -44.13
CA VAL A 268 -12.34 -8.93 -44.42
C VAL A 268 -13.19 -10.06 -43.87
N ILE A 269 -14.26 -9.70 -43.18
CA ILE A 269 -15.22 -10.62 -42.60
C ILE A 269 -16.61 -10.19 -43.06
N ASP A 270 -17.24 -11.03 -43.86
CA ASP A 270 -18.56 -10.79 -44.42
C ASP A 270 -19.63 -11.52 -43.60
N ASP A 271 -20.79 -10.88 -43.45
CA ASP A 271 -22.03 -11.51 -43.02
C ASP A 271 -23.18 -11.13 -43.96
N SER A 272 -24.38 -11.58 -43.63
CA SER A 272 -25.59 -11.35 -44.42
C SER A 272 -26.01 -9.87 -44.48
N THR A 273 -25.55 -9.02 -43.56
CA THR A 273 -25.99 -7.62 -43.39
C THR A 273 -24.87 -6.58 -43.48
N ALA A 274 -23.63 -6.98 -43.25
CA ALA A 274 -22.47 -6.12 -43.09
C ALA A 274 -21.18 -6.78 -43.60
N THR A 275 -20.25 -5.93 -44.01
CA THR A 275 -18.87 -6.28 -44.39
C THR A 275 -17.92 -5.53 -43.46
N THR A 276 -17.05 -6.26 -42.77
CA THR A 276 -16.14 -5.73 -41.74
C THR A 276 -14.68 -5.94 -42.12
N LEU A 277 -13.90 -4.87 -42.17
CA LEU A 277 -12.44 -4.93 -42.21
C LEU A 277 -11.90 -4.86 -40.78
N ALA A 278 -11.15 -5.86 -40.33
CA ALA A 278 -10.55 -5.91 -39.00
C ALA A 278 -9.03 -6.02 -39.09
N TRP A 279 -8.30 -5.34 -38.20
CA TRP A 279 -6.83 -5.37 -38.13
C TRP A 279 -6.34 -5.27 -36.69
N ASP A 280 -5.11 -5.73 -36.44
CA ASP A 280 -4.43 -5.56 -35.15
C ASP A 280 -3.39 -4.43 -35.27
N LEU A 281 -3.52 -3.43 -34.40
CA LEU A 281 -2.65 -2.27 -34.27
C LEU A 281 -1.70 -2.45 -33.07
N ALA A 282 -0.40 -2.36 -33.30
CA ALA A 282 0.61 -2.43 -32.24
C ALA A 282 1.16 -1.05 -31.89
N GLY A 283 1.78 -0.94 -30.71
CA GLY A 283 2.46 0.30 -30.27
C GLY A 283 1.58 1.25 -29.46
N LEU A 284 0.30 0.94 -29.27
CA LEU A 284 -0.56 1.68 -28.35
C LEU A 284 -0.17 1.42 -26.88
N PRO A 285 -0.30 2.42 -26.00
CA PRO A 285 -0.18 2.20 -24.57
C PRO A 285 -1.30 1.27 -24.09
N GLY A 286 -1.01 0.42 -23.10
CA GLY A 286 -2.03 -0.42 -22.48
C GLY A 286 -3.06 0.41 -21.69
N ALA A 287 -4.22 -0.18 -21.41
CA ALA A 287 -5.23 0.40 -20.52
C ALA A 287 -4.59 0.86 -19.20
N GLY A 288 -4.95 2.06 -18.73
CA GLY A 288 -4.39 2.69 -17.55
C GLY A 288 -3.05 3.43 -17.74
N ALA A 289 -2.38 3.29 -18.90
CA ALA A 289 -1.05 3.86 -19.15
C ALA A 289 -1.06 5.11 -20.03
N LEU A 290 -2.18 5.42 -20.69
CA LEU A 290 -2.28 6.63 -21.51
C LEU A 290 -2.25 7.88 -20.61
N ALA A 291 -1.29 8.77 -20.84
CA ALA A 291 -1.07 9.94 -19.98
C ALA A 291 -1.92 11.14 -20.37
N ALA A 292 -2.11 11.36 -21.68
CA ALA A 292 -2.82 12.47 -22.29
C ALA A 292 -3.53 11.98 -23.56
N ASP A 293 -4.37 12.83 -24.14
CA ASP A 293 -5.09 12.51 -25.37
C ASP A 293 -4.12 12.21 -26.53
N GLU A 294 -4.38 11.14 -27.26
CA GLU A 294 -3.56 10.68 -28.38
C GLU A 294 -4.38 10.62 -29.67
N ALA A 295 -4.03 11.49 -30.62
CA ALA A 295 -4.71 11.57 -31.91
C ALA A 295 -4.05 10.63 -32.91
N LEU A 296 -4.88 9.82 -33.57
CA LEU A 296 -4.52 8.83 -34.56
C LEU A 296 -5.34 9.08 -35.82
N HIS A 297 -4.66 9.11 -36.97
CA HIS A 297 -5.29 9.23 -38.28
C HIS A 297 -5.29 7.86 -38.96
N VAL A 298 -6.47 7.39 -39.36
CA VAL A 298 -6.66 6.12 -40.06
C VAL A 298 -7.01 6.39 -41.50
N THR A 299 -6.30 5.76 -42.43
CA THR A 299 -6.64 5.73 -43.86
C THR A 299 -6.86 4.29 -44.30
N VAL A 300 -7.91 4.09 -45.10
CA VAL A 300 -8.23 2.82 -45.76
C VAL A 300 -8.29 3.07 -47.26
N ASP A 301 -7.22 2.68 -47.94
CA ASP A 301 -7.07 2.81 -49.39
C ASP A 301 -7.55 1.56 -50.11
N GLY A 302 -8.09 1.69 -51.32
CA GLY A 302 -8.53 0.55 -52.14
C GLY A 302 -9.93 0.02 -51.81
N ALA A 303 -10.60 0.55 -50.79
CA ALA A 303 -12.00 0.26 -50.51
C ALA A 303 -12.91 0.76 -51.65
N ARG A 304 -14.01 0.03 -51.89
CA ARG A 304 -15.05 0.43 -52.84
C ARG A 304 -16.35 0.71 -52.12
N VAL A 305 -16.93 1.87 -52.39
CA VAL A 305 -18.27 2.26 -51.90
C VAL A 305 -19.19 2.34 -53.11
N SER A 306 -20.28 1.57 -53.07
CA SER A 306 -21.25 1.40 -54.16
C SER A 306 -20.57 1.10 -55.52
N GLY A 307 -19.51 0.29 -55.50
CA GLY A 307 -18.73 -0.13 -56.67
C GLY A 307 -17.60 0.81 -57.11
N SER A 308 -17.56 2.05 -56.59
CA SER A 308 -16.52 3.03 -56.92
C SER A 308 -15.40 3.02 -55.89
N VAL A 309 -14.14 3.08 -56.33
CA VAL A 309 -13.00 3.20 -55.39
C VAL A 309 -13.10 4.55 -54.68
N ALA A 310 -13.15 4.51 -53.35
CA ALA A 310 -13.25 5.70 -52.51
C ALA A 310 -12.25 5.54 -51.35
N PRO A 311 -11.23 6.42 -51.23
CA PRO A 311 -10.37 6.42 -50.07
C PRO A 311 -11.20 6.83 -48.84
N LEU A 312 -11.05 6.07 -47.77
CA LEU A 312 -11.75 6.32 -46.52
C LEU A 312 -10.74 6.80 -45.49
N ALA A 313 -11.09 7.83 -44.74
CA ALA A 313 -10.24 8.33 -43.67
C ALA A 313 -11.08 8.82 -42.49
N TYR A 314 -10.56 8.62 -41.29
CA TYR A 314 -11.16 9.16 -40.07
C TYR A 314 -10.09 9.33 -38.99
N ASP A 315 -10.35 10.27 -38.08
CA ASP A 315 -9.50 10.54 -36.93
C ASP A 315 -10.11 9.94 -35.66
N VAL A 316 -9.26 9.34 -34.83
CA VAL A 316 -9.60 8.85 -33.49
C VAL A 316 -8.72 9.60 -32.49
N VAL A 317 -9.32 10.12 -31.43
CA VAL A 317 -8.60 10.71 -30.31
C VAL A 317 -8.81 9.83 -29.09
N LEU A 318 -7.83 8.98 -28.79
CA LEU A 318 -7.85 8.13 -27.61
C LEU A 318 -7.72 9.00 -26.37
N MET A 319 -8.68 8.87 -25.45
CA MET A 319 -8.72 9.61 -24.20
C MET A 319 -8.24 8.73 -23.05
N PRO A 320 -7.37 9.25 -22.16
CA PRO A 320 -6.94 8.51 -20.99
C PRO A 320 -8.12 8.28 -20.03
N GLU A 321 -8.09 7.19 -19.27
CA GLU A 321 -9.11 6.96 -18.27
C GLU A 321 -9.08 8.04 -17.18
N GLN A 322 -10.22 8.29 -16.57
CA GLN A 322 -10.30 9.09 -15.36
C GLN A 322 -9.39 8.47 -14.28
N GLU A 323 -8.61 9.32 -13.62
CA GLU A 323 -7.82 8.89 -12.48
C GLU A 323 -8.73 8.59 -11.29
N LEU A 324 -8.46 7.51 -10.56
CA LEU A 324 -9.21 7.16 -9.37
C LEU A 324 -9.01 8.23 -8.29
N SER A 325 -10.09 8.90 -7.89
CA SER A 325 -10.01 9.97 -6.89
C SER A 325 -9.77 9.41 -5.48
N VAL A 326 -8.88 10.04 -4.72
CA VAL A 326 -8.56 9.67 -3.32
C VAL A 326 -8.68 10.87 -2.38
N ASP A 327 -9.33 10.69 -1.23
CA ASP A 327 -9.21 11.61 -0.10
C ASP A 327 -7.99 11.22 0.74
N ALA A 328 -6.87 11.90 0.46
CA ALA A 328 -5.60 11.69 1.13
C ALA A 328 -5.45 12.49 2.43
N LYS A 329 -6.48 13.22 2.86
CA LYS A 329 -6.37 14.09 4.03
C LYS A 329 -6.13 13.26 5.29
N GLY A 330 -4.99 13.52 5.94
CA GLY A 330 -4.58 12.78 7.14
C GLY A 330 -3.97 11.41 6.84
N PHE A 331 -3.62 11.14 5.57
CA PHE A 331 -2.91 9.91 5.20
C PHE A 331 -1.52 9.85 5.85
N ALA A 332 -1.34 8.93 6.79
CA ALA A 332 -0.12 8.80 7.56
C ALA A 332 0.20 7.34 7.88
N ILE A 333 1.48 7.07 8.11
CA ILE A 333 1.93 5.84 8.78
C ILE A 333 1.55 5.93 10.26
N THR A 334 1.05 4.83 10.82
CA THR A 334 0.60 4.69 12.21
C THR A 334 1.32 3.53 12.91
N GLY A 335 1.24 3.45 14.24
CA GLY A 335 1.90 2.41 15.03
C GLY A 335 3.14 2.90 15.77
N GLN A 336 3.73 2.02 16.59
CA GLN A 336 5.00 2.29 17.28
C GLN A 336 6.16 1.69 16.49
N LEU A 337 7.36 2.27 16.63
CA LEU A 337 8.60 1.86 15.97
C LEU A 337 9.53 1.10 16.92
N SER A 338 8.97 0.11 17.61
CA SER A 338 9.73 -0.79 18.48
C SER A 338 10.15 -2.01 17.68
N ALA A 339 11.35 -2.54 17.87
CA ALA A 339 11.75 -3.77 17.19
C ALA A 339 10.70 -4.88 17.41
N GLY A 340 10.15 -5.41 16.30
CA GLY A 340 9.07 -6.41 16.30
C GLY A 340 7.64 -5.86 16.35
N SER A 341 7.43 -4.55 16.43
CA SER A 341 6.09 -3.94 16.26
C SER A 341 5.71 -3.82 14.79
N ARG A 342 4.44 -3.50 14.52
CA ARG A 342 3.93 -3.27 13.17
C ARG A 342 3.60 -1.80 12.96
N LEU A 343 4.12 -1.24 11.87
CA LEU A 343 3.64 -0.01 11.27
C LEU A 343 2.44 -0.31 10.40
N GLY A 344 1.37 0.45 10.58
CA GLY A 344 0.20 0.44 9.71
C GLY A 344 0.08 1.73 8.92
N ILE A 345 -0.98 1.84 8.12
CA ILE A 345 -1.35 3.06 7.42
C ILE A 345 -2.78 3.44 7.79
N THR A 346 -3.06 4.74 7.87
CA THR A 346 -4.46 5.21 7.93
C THR A 346 -5.20 4.76 6.68
N ARG A 347 -6.45 4.31 6.84
CA ARG A 347 -7.28 3.87 5.71
C ARG A 347 -7.57 5.04 4.77
N LEU A 348 -7.21 4.87 3.49
CA LEU A 348 -7.58 5.79 2.41
C LEU A 348 -9.02 5.54 1.95
N LYS A 349 -9.69 6.60 1.51
CA LYS A 349 -11.02 6.54 0.92
C LYS A 349 -10.94 6.95 -0.55
N TYR A 350 -11.32 6.04 -1.43
CA TYR A 350 -11.38 6.28 -2.86
C TYR A 350 -12.82 6.54 -3.29
N THR A 351 -13.01 7.34 -4.33
CA THR A 351 -14.32 7.56 -4.96
C THR A 351 -14.17 7.48 -6.48
N PRO A 352 -14.82 6.50 -7.13
CA PRO A 352 -15.51 5.33 -6.54
C PRO A 352 -14.56 4.41 -5.71
N THR A 353 -15.13 3.46 -4.96
CA THR A 353 -14.33 2.50 -4.17
C THR A 353 -13.42 1.69 -5.10
N GLN A 354 -12.19 1.43 -4.69
CA GLN A 354 -11.25 0.59 -5.44
C GLN A 354 -11.67 -0.89 -5.46
N ASP A 355 -11.24 -1.63 -6.48
CA ASP A 355 -11.43 -3.09 -6.55
C ASP A 355 -10.30 -3.82 -5.84
N ASP A 356 -9.07 -3.29 -5.94
CA ASP A 356 -7.87 -3.83 -5.31
C ASP A 356 -6.92 -2.71 -4.87
N GLN A 357 -5.99 -3.05 -3.98
CA GLN A 357 -4.98 -2.14 -3.46
C GLN A 357 -3.70 -2.89 -3.12
N SER A 358 -2.57 -2.36 -3.57
CA SER A 358 -1.23 -2.81 -3.21
C SER A 358 -0.49 -1.74 -2.42
N CYS A 359 0.42 -2.17 -1.54
CA CYS A 359 1.24 -1.28 -0.73
C CYS A 359 2.68 -1.78 -0.77
N GLN A 360 3.61 -0.89 -1.12
CA GLN A 360 5.04 -1.15 -1.09
C GLN A 360 5.70 -0.24 -0.05
N TRP A 361 6.43 -0.84 0.87
CA TRP A 361 7.19 -0.12 1.89
C TRP A 361 8.63 0.10 1.45
N PHE A 362 9.23 1.19 1.93
CA PHE A 362 10.61 1.56 1.61
C PHE A 362 11.34 2.08 2.84
N ARG A 363 12.65 1.79 2.89
CA ARG A 363 13.63 2.35 3.81
C ARG A 363 14.65 3.14 2.99
N ASP A 364 14.70 4.46 3.20
CA ASP A 364 15.53 5.38 2.39
C ASP A 364 15.36 5.21 0.87
N GLY A 365 14.13 4.89 0.44
CA GLY A 365 13.80 4.64 -0.97
C GLY A 365 14.12 3.23 -1.47
N ALA A 366 14.79 2.37 -0.70
CA ALA A 366 14.96 0.96 -1.02
C ALA A 366 13.75 0.15 -0.55
N ALA A 367 13.22 -0.73 -1.40
CA ALA A 367 12.05 -1.55 -1.07
C ALA A 367 12.35 -2.50 0.10
N VAL A 368 11.39 -2.62 1.03
CA VAL A 368 11.42 -3.54 2.18
C VAL A 368 10.14 -4.36 2.26
N ASP A 369 10.19 -5.48 2.98
CA ASP A 369 9.05 -6.37 3.18
C ASP A 369 7.89 -5.67 3.89
N GLY A 370 6.70 -5.79 3.35
CA GLY A 370 5.48 -5.26 3.92
C GLY A 370 4.35 -5.26 2.91
N ASP A 371 3.14 -5.09 3.40
CA ASP A 371 1.94 -5.03 2.57
C ASP A 371 0.96 -3.98 3.14
N CYS A 372 -0.28 -3.99 2.68
CA CYS A 372 -1.29 -3.05 3.19
C CYS A 372 -1.73 -3.34 4.63
N THR A 373 -1.38 -4.50 5.21
CA THR A 373 -1.57 -4.79 6.63
C THR A 373 -0.47 -4.17 7.49
N GLY A 374 0.70 -3.90 6.90
CA GLY A 374 1.76 -3.14 7.54
C GLY A 374 3.18 -3.62 7.22
N HIS A 375 4.13 -2.90 7.79
CA HIS A 375 5.55 -3.26 7.82
C HIS A 375 5.97 -3.64 9.25
N VAL A 376 6.66 -4.76 9.41
CA VAL A 376 7.21 -5.16 10.72
C VAL A 376 8.54 -4.45 10.91
N VAL A 377 8.66 -3.70 12.00
CA VAL A 377 9.86 -2.93 12.31
C VAL A 377 11.00 -3.88 12.67
N THR A 378 12.07 -3.81 11.91
CA THR A 378 13.30 -4.57 12.05
C THR A 378 14.38 -3.78 12.79
N ALA A 379 15.51 -4.43 13.08
CA ALA A 379 16.66 -3.76 13.69
C ALA A 379 17.32 -2.73 12.76
N ASP A 380 17.02 -2.76 11.46
CA ASP A 380 17.64 -1.91 10.44
C ASP A 380 16.82 -0.65 10.11
N ASP A 381 15.60 -0.50 10.67
CA ASP A 381 14.75 0.66 10.42
C ASP A 381 15.11 1.93 11.23
N PRO A 382 15.58 1.83 12.49
CA PRO A 382 15.98 3.00 13.27
C PRO A 382 17.08 3.82 12.59
N GLY A 383 16.97 5.15 12.64
CA GLY A 383 17.88 6.05 11.93
C GLY A 383 17.63 6.21 10.43
N HIS A 384 16.65 5.50 9.85
CA HIS A 384 16.29 5.59 8.45
C HIS A 384 14.88 6.20 8.24
N ARG A 385 14.62 6.70 7.04
CA ARG A 385 13.31 7.23 6.65
C ARG A 385 12.45 6.08 6.13
N ILE A 386 11.28 5.88 6.74
CA ILE A 386 10.30 4.89 6.30
C ILE A 386 9.19 5.57 5.50
N THR A 387 8.95 5.08 4.28
CA THR A 387 7.87 5.53 3.41
C THR A 387 7.05 4.35 2.91
N VAL A 388 5.82 4.61 2.50
CA VAL A 388 4.93 3.62 1.89
C VAL A 388 4.23 4.24 0.69
N THR A 389 4.26 3.54 -0.43
CA THR A 389 3.47 3.85 -1.62
C THR A 389 2.28 2.92 -1.67
N VAL A 390 1.09 3.50 -1.75
CA VAL A 390 -0.17 2.79 -1.90
C VAL A 390 -0.67 3.00 -3.31
N THR A 391 -0.89 1.91 -4.06
CA THR A 391 -1.45 1.93 -5.41
C THR A 391 -2.82 1.26 -5.38
N ALA A 392 -3.86 2.04 -5.65
CA ALA A 392 -5.23 1.54 -5.76
C ALA A 392 -5.60 1.33 -7.22
N LEU A 393 -6.26 0.19 -7.48
CA LEU A 393 -6.70 -0.22 -8.79
C LEU A 393 -8.22 -0.28 -8.84
N ARG A 394 -8.76 0.20 -9.95
CA ARG A 394 -10.17 0.05 -10.28
C ARG A 394 -10.33 -0.09 -11.77
N GLU A 395 -11.16 -1.04 -12.18
CA GLU A 395 -11.44 -1.25 -13.60
C GLU A 395 -12.02 0.02 -14.24
N PHE A 396 -11.62 0.33 -15.48
CA PHE A 396 -11.96 1.58 -16.19
C PHE A 396 -11.41 2.87 -15.57
N PHE A 397 -10.52 2.81 -14.58
CA PHE A 397 -9.82 3.98 -14.03
C PHE A 397 -8.31 3.82 -14.15
N ARG A 398 -7.61 4.94 -14.31
CA ARG A 398 -6.16 4.93 -14.12
C ARG A 398 -5.83 4.66 -12.65
N PRO A 399 -4.83 3.81 -12.36
CA PRO A 399 -4.36 3.59 -11.00
C PRO A 399 -3.99 4.90 -10.33
N ASN A 400 -4.35 5.06 -9.06
CA ASN A 400 -3.88 6.16 -8.25
C ASN A 400 -2.81 5.64 -7.29
N SER A 401 -1.64 6.30 -7.29
CA SER A 401 -0.53 5.99 -6.40
C SER A 401 -0.23 7.17 -5.50
N ILE A 402 -0.36 6.96 -4.18
CA ILE A 402 0.00 7.96 -3.18
C ILE A 402 1.11 7.45 -2.28
N THR A 403 2.10 8.30 -2.04
CA THR A 403 3.20 8.00 -1.13
C THR A 403 3.11 8.89 0.11
N THR A 404 3.25 8.29 1.28
CA THR A 404 3.44 9.03 2.54
C THR A 404 4.67 8.52 3.26
N GLY A 405 5.21 9.34 4.13
CA GLY A 405 6.39 9.05 4.93
C GLY A 405 6.15 9.31 6.39
N TYR A 406 6.90 8.61 7.23
CA TYR A 406 6.97 8.91 8.64
C TYR A 406 8.14 9.86 8.89
N GLY A 407 7.83 11.12 9.21
CA GLY A 407 8.80 12.16 9.60
C GLY A 407 9.74 12.66 8.47
N ASP A 408 10.19 13.90 8.61
CA ASP A 408 11.36 14.43 7.88
C ASP A 408 12.68 14.15 8.62
N ALA A 409 12.59 13.70 9.88
CA ALA A 409 13.71 13.38 10.75
C ALA A 409 13.88 11.85 10.91
N PRO A 410 15.11 11.34 11.00
CA PRO A 410 15.39 9.95 11.32
C PRO A 410 14.74 9.52 12.63
N LEU A 411 14.22 8.30 12.63
CA LEU A 411 13.48 7.74 13.76
C LEU A 411 14.40 7.35 14.91
N PRO A 412 14.12 7.75 16.17
CA PRO A 412 14.80 7.19 17.32
C PRO A 412 14.24 5.80 17.64
N GLY A 413 15.06 4.75 17.51
CA GLY A 413 14.77 3.42 18.00
C GLY A 413 14.76 3.37 19.53
N THR A 414 14.27 2.27 20.11
CA THR A 414 14.26 2.05 21.56
C THR A 414 15.14 0.87 21.94
N LEU A 415 15.95 1.03 22.98
CA LEU A 415 16.77 -0.04 23.55
C LEU A 415 15.96 -0.79 24.62
N ALA A 416 16.01 -2.12 24.63
CA ALA A 416 15.29 -2.96 25.57
C ALA A 416 16.24 -3.73 26.50
N LEU A 417 16.04 -3.60 27.82
CA LEU A 417 16.75 -4.40 28.82
C LEU A 417 16.14 -5.81 28.88
N LYS A 418 16.83 -6.81 28.33
CA LYS A 418 16.39 -8.21 28.34
C LYS A 418 16.69 -8.93 29.65
N ALA A 419 17.75 -8.52 30.33
CA ALA A 419 18.08 -8.99 31.68
C ALA A 419 18.64 -7.83 32.51
N GLY A 420 18.25 -7.77 33.78
CA GLY A 420 18.64 -6.71 34.71
C GLY A 420 20.16 -6.53 34.83
N VAL A 421 20.58 -5.35 35.29
CA VAL A 421 22.00 -5.02 35.49
C VAL A 421 22.56 -5.82 36.67
N ALA A 422 23.53 -6.68 36.40
CA ALA A 422 24.21 -7.48 37.41
C ALA A 422 25.58 -6.88 37.75
N ILE A 423 25.86 -6.73 39.04
CA ILE A 423 27.16 -6.32 39.57
C ILE A 423 27.84 -7.49 40.30
N SER A 424 29.16 -7.49 40.29
CA SER A 424 30.03 -8.44 40.99
C SER A 424 30.73 -7.77 42.17
N GLY A 425 31.14 -8.56 43.17
CA GLY A 425 31.82 -8.10 44.39
C GLY A 425 31.03 -8.42 45.66
N SER A 426 31.73 -8.56 46.79
CA SER A 426 31.14 -8.99 48.06
C SER A 426 30.48 -7.87 48.89
N GLY A 427 30.47 -6.62 48.38
CA GLY A 427 30.00 -5.47 49.14
C GLY A 427 30.84 -5.25 50.41
N THR A 428 32.16 -5.28 50.30
CA THR A 428 33.07 -5.05 51.44
C THR A 428 33.93 -3.83 51.14
N ALA A 429 34.13 -2.97 52.13
CA ALA A 429 34.99 -1.81 52.01
C ALA A 429 36.37 -2.21 51.43
N PHE A 430 36.88 -1.37 50.53
CA PHE A 430 38.16 -1.49 49.84
C PHE A 430 38.27 -2.73 48.91
N LYS A 431 37.18 -3.47 48.67
CA LYS A 431 37.12 -4.57 47.71
C LYS A 431 36.39 -4.14 46.44
N ARG A 432 36.96 -4.49 45.29
CA ARG A 432 36.43 -4.12 43.99
C ARG A 432 35.01 -4.65 43.78
N MET A 433 34.15 -3.77 43.30
CA MET A 433 32.87 -4.07 42.68
C MET A 433 32.94 -3.70 41.20
N ALA A 434 32.22 -4.41 40.34
CA ALA A 434 32.24 -4.16 38.91
C ALA A 434 30.95 -4.59 38.23
N LEU A 435 30.59 -3.93 37.12
CA LEU A 435 29.57 -4.42 36.19
C LEU A 435 29.94 -5.85 35.76
N LYS A 436 29.04 -6.81 36.00
CA LYS A 436 29.19 -8.20 35.55
C LYS A 436 28.55 -8.40 34.19
N SER A 437 27.32 -7.92 34.03
CA SER A 437 26.57 -8.03 32.77
C SER A 437 25.38 -7.09 32.74
N ALA A 438 25.04 -6.62 31.55
CA ALA A 438 23.76 -6.00 31.21
C ALA A 438 23.35 -6.53 29.82
N SER A 439 22.18 -7.15 29.71
CA SER A 439 21.69 -7.68 28.43
C SER A 439 20.72 -6.67 27.83
N ILE A 440 21.17 -5.97 26.80
CA ILE A 440 20.44 -4.89 26.13
C ILE A 440 20.38 -5.23 24.64
N GLU A 441 19.17 -5.14 24.07
CA GLU A 441 18.95 -5.34 22.64
C GLU A 441 18.23 -4.14 22.02
N PRO A 442 18.69 -3.66 20.86
CA PRO A 442 19.95 -4.02 20.18
C PRO A 442 21.20 -3.70 21.02
N GLN A 443 22.35 -4.30 20.67
CA GLN A 443 23.57 -4.12 21.46
C GLN A 443 24.08 -2.68 21.36
N PRO A 444 24.23 -1.95 22.49
CA PRO A 444 24.71 -0.57 22.45
C PRO A 444 26.19 -0.50 22.08
N THR A 445 26.59 0.61 21.46
CA THR A 445 28.01 0.86 21.11
C THR A 445 28.80 1.44 22.27
N LYS A 446 28.12 2.06 23.25
CA LYS A 446 28.74 2.66 24.43
C LYS A 446 27.86 2.47 25.67
N LEU A 447 28.51 2.26 26.81
CA LEU A 447 27.90 2.27 28.13
C LEU A 447 28.62 3.32 29.00
N ASP A 448 27.88 4.27 29.53
CA ASP A 448 28.35 5.15 30.59
C ASP A 448 27.91 4.60 31.95
N CYS A 449 28.82 4.62 32.93
CA CYS A 449 28.63 4.04 34.26
C CYS A 449 28.64 5.14 35.32
N GLN A 450 27.80 5.01 36.35
CA GLN A 450 27.80 5.88 37.52
C GLN A 450 27.42 5.08 38.77
N TRP A 451 28.32 5.03 39.75
CA TRP A 451 28.02 4.41 41.04
C TRP A 451 27.21 5.34 41.93
N LEU A 452 26.24 4.76 42.64
CA LEU A 452 25.32 5.46 43.52
C LEU A 452 25.51 4.98 44.97
N LEU A 453 25.40 5.90 45.93
CA LEU A 453 25.30 5.64 47.37
C LEU A 453 23.93 6.11 47.84
N ASP A 454 23.12 5.18 48.35
CA ASP A 454 21.75 5.43 48.82
C ASP A 454 20.89 6.18 47.78
N GLY A 455 21.12 5.87 46.50
CA GLY A 455 20.44 6.47 45.35
C GLY A 455 21.06 7.76 44.80
N ALA A 456 22.03 8.37 45.50
CA ALA A 456 22.72 9.58 45.05
C ALA A 456 24.05 9.25 44.33
N PRO A 457 24.45 10.01 43.28
CA PRO A 457 25.69 9.75 42.56
C PRO A 457 26.92 9.98 43.44
N ILE A 458 27.85 9.03 43.41
CA ILE A 458 29.17 9.15 44.05
C ILE A 458 30.08 9.95 43.10
N PRO A 459 30.56 11.15 43.48
CA PRO A 459 31.37 11.99 42.60
C PRO A 459 32.63 11.26 42.10
N GLY A 460 32.88 11.31 40.80
CA GLY A 460 34.05 10.70 40.16
C GLY A 460 33.99 9.18 39.99
N ALA A 461 32.96 8.50 40.50
CA ALA A 461 32.79 7.06 40.36
C ALA A 461 32.08 6.69 39.05
N THR A 462 32.72 7.02 37.92
CA THR A 462 32.17 6.80 36.57
C THR A 462 32.77 5.61 35.81
N ASP A 463 33.81 4.97 36.35
CA ASP A 463 34.30 3.69 35.83
C ASP A 463 33.27 2.58 36.15
N CYS A 464 33.07 1.63 35.24
CA CYS A 464 32.23 0.46 35.51
C CYS A 464 32.82 -0.48 36.60
N ARG A 465 33.94 -0.08 37.22
CA ARG A 465 34.57 -0.64 38.41
C ARG A 465 34.58 0.40 39.54
N TYR A 466 34.34 -0.05 40.76
CA TYR A 466 34.33 0.80 41.95
C TYR A 466 35.01 0.13 43.14
N PHE A 467 35.70 0.93 43.94
CA PHE A 467 36.29 0.51 45.22
C PHE A 467 35.61 1.29 46.33
N PRO A 468 34.66 0.68 47.06
CA PRO A 468 34.00 1.33 48.18
C PRO A 468 35.04 1.76 49.21
N ASP A 469 34.96 2.99 49.70
CA ASP A 469 35.84 3.47 50.77
C ASP A 469 35.13 3.44 52.13
N ALA A 470 35.78 3.98 53.16
CA ALA A 470 35.22 4.03 54.51
C ALA A 470 33.91 4.83 54.60
N SER A 471 33.70 5.84 53.74
CA SER A 471 32.51 6.71 53.77
C SER A 471 31.25 6.00 53.29
N THR A 472 31.40 4.96 52.47
CA THR A 472 30.28 4.17 51.94
C THR A 472 29.82 3.03 52.85
N VAL A 473 30.54 2.77 53.95
CA VAL A 473 30.24 1.66 54.85
C VAL A 473 28.89 1.86 55.54
N GLY A 474 28.06 0.81 55.51
CA GLY A 474 26.68 0.83 56.01
C GLY A 474 25.65 1.31 54.99
N GLY A 475 26.08 2.06 53.97
CA GLY A 475 25.21 2.52 52.88
C GLY A 475 24.95 1.46 51.82
N GLY A 476 23.88 1.66 51.05
CA GLY A 476 23.51 0.84 49.91
C GLY A 476 24.13 1.36 48.61
N VAL A 477 25.02 0.57 48.01
CA VAL A 477 25.66 0.92 46.75
C VAL A 477 24.98 0.22 45.57
N SER A 478 24.70 0.95 44.49
CA SER A 478 24.21 0.42 43.22
C SER A 478 24.97 1.05 42.04
N LEU A 479 24.86 0.43 40.86
CA LEU A 479 25.43 0.94 39.61
C LEU A 479 24.28 1.35 38.69
N GLN A 480 24.27 2.60 38.25
CA GLN A 480 23.47 3.07 37.13
C GLN A 480 24.31 3.00 35.85
N ILE A 481 23.71 2.50 34.78
CA ILE A 481 24.29 2.52 33.44
C ILE A 481 23.39 3.34 32.52
N THR A 482 24.01 4.03 31.56
CA THR A 482 23.34 4.67 30.42
C THR A 482 23.88 4.03 29.15
N ALA A 483 23.00 3.45 28.35
CA ALA A 483 23.36 2.77 27.12
C ALA A 483 23.06 3.63 25.90
N HIS A 484 24.06 3.74 25.02
CA HIS A 484 24.02 4.59 23.83
C HIS A 484 24.11 3.76 22.56
N LEU A 485 23.22 4.05 21.62
CA LEU A 485 23.26 3.54 20.26
C LEU A 485 22.75 4.65 19.32
N SER A 486 23.54 5.00 18.31
CA SER A 486 23.16 6.05 17.35
C SER A 486 21.84 5.71 16.66
N GLY A 487 20.93 6.69 16.59
CA GLY A 487 19.59 6.46 16.08
C GLY A 487 18.65 5.78 17.07
N TYR A 488 19.03 5.62 18.35
CA TYR A 488 18.16 5.12 19.43
C TYR A 488 18.13 6.11 20.59
N GLU A 489 17.03 6.09 21.35
CA GLU A 489 16.97 6.75 22.66
C GLU A 489 17.87 6.05 23.67
N ASP A 490 18.51 6.84 24.53
CA ASP A 490 19.37 6.33 25.59
C ASP A 490 18.55 5.54 26.63
N LEU A 491 19.04 4.36 27.01
CA LEU A 491 18.43 3.54 28.06
C LEU A 491 19.20 3.68 29.36
N VAL A 492 18.52 4.12 30.42
CA VAL A 492 19.06 4.17 31.79
C VAL A 492 18.56 2.98 32.59
N ALA A 493 19.47 2.23 33.20
CA ALA A 493 19.14 1.09 34.05
C ALA A 493 20.01 1.05 35.30
N THR A 494 19.43 0.62 36.44
CA THR A 494 20.13 0.57 37.73
C THR A 494 20.16 -0.86 38.26
N SER A 495 21.31 -1.27 38.79
CA SER A 495 21.48 -2.57 39.44
C SER A 495 20.70 -2.67 40.75
N ARG A 496 20.61 -3.89 41.29
CA ARG A 496 20.22 -4.07 42.69
C ARG A 496 21.23 -3.41 43.63
N VAL A 497 20.75 -2.99 44.79
CA VAL A 497 21.56 -2.39 45.86
C VAL A 497 22.34 -3.46 46.62
N VAL A 498 23.60 -3.17 46.93
CA VAL A 498 24.49 -3.99 47.77
C VAL A 498 24.96 -3.16 48.95
N THR A 499 24.64 -3.60 50.17
CA THR A 499 25.11 -2.93 51.39
C THR A 499 26.60 -3.15 51.60
N ILE A 500 27.34 -2.06 51.84
CA ILE A 500 28.79 -2.15 52.07
C ILE A 500 29.07 -2.48 53.54
N ARG A 501 29.77 -3.59 53.75
CA ARG A 501 30.24 -4.07 55.06
C ARG A 501 31.63 -3.55 55.36
N PRO A 502 31.96 -3.28 56.65
CA PRO A 502 33.32 -2.96 57.04
C PRO A 502 34.29 -4.11 56.71
N ALA A 503 35.53 -3.77 56.39
CA ALA A 503 36.60 -4.73 56.19
C ALA A 503 37.17 -5.24 57.54
N HIS A 504 37.95 -6.32 57.51
CA HIS A 504 38.64 -6.82 58.71
C HIS A 504 40.08 -6.30 58.77
N ILE A 505 40.45 -5.66 59.89
CA ILE A 505 41.84 -5.34 60.20
C ILE A 505 42.49 -6.51 60.95
N ARG A 506 43.35 -7.27 60.27
CA ARG A 506 43.99 -8.46 60.84
C ARG A 506 45.31 -8.11 61.55
N PRO A 507 45.61 -8.68 62.74
CA PRO A 507 46.91 -8.54 63.38
C PRO A 507 47.97 -9.33 62.60
N VAL A 508 49.09 -8.68 62.29
CA VAL A 508 50.25 -9.27 61.61
C VAL A 508 51.32 -9.66 62.65
N SER A 509 51.58 -8.80 63.64
CA SER A 509 52.45 -9.13 64.79
C SER A 509 51.80 -8.74 66.11
N ARG A 510 52.20 -9.42 67.21
CA ARG A 510 51.61 -9.20 68.54
C ARG A 510 52.23 -7.98 69.24
N PRO A 511 51.47 -7.31 70.14
CA PRO A 511 52.02 -6.36 71.10
C PRO A 511 53.12 -6.98 71.97
N VAL A 512 54.16 -6.22 72.26
CA VAL A 512 55.32 -6.63 73.09
C VAL A 512 55.40 -5.72 74.32
N ILE A 513 55.59 -6.32 75.50
CA ILE A 513 55.84 -5.60 76.75
C ILE A 513 57.35 -5.52 77.00
N THR A 514 57.85 -4.32 77.22
CA THR A 514 59.23 -4.05 77.66
C THR A 514 59.23 -3.61 79.12
N VAL A 515 60.10 -4.19 79.95
CA VAL A 515 60.20 -3.93 81.39
C VAL A 515 61.37 -2.98 81.67
N ALA A 516 61.12 -1.88 82.39
CA ALA A 516 62.14 -0.96 82.86
C ALA A 516 61.86 -0.56 84.33
N GLY A 517 62.45 -1.29 85.27
CA GLY A 517 62.14 -1.16 86.69
C GLY A 517 60.66 -1.43 86.98
N ARG A 518 59.96 -0.48 87.63
CA ARG A 518 58.51 -0.56 87.90
C ARG A 518 57.62 -0.10 86.74
N ARG A 519 58.19 0.25 85.58
CA ARG A 519 57.44 0.75 84.41
C ARG A 519 57.45 -0.30 83.30
N LEU A 520 56.27 -0.68 82.84
CA LEU A 520 56.04 -1.52 81.67
C LEU A 520 55.64 -0.64 80.49
N SER A 521 56.19 -0.90 79.29
CA SER A 521 55.82 -0.20 78.05
C SER A 521 55.36 -1.19 76.99
N ALA A 522 54.27 -0.90 76.30
CA ALA A 522 53.64 -1.78 75.31
C ALA A 522 53.81 -1.23 73.89
N SER A 523 54.27 -2.07 72.95
CA SER A 523 54.15 -1.79 71.52
C SER A 523 52.74 -2.11 71.01
N THR A 524 52.33 -1.47 69.92
CA THR A 524 51.01 -1.68 69.29
C THR A 524 50.88 -2.98 68.49
N GLY A 525 52.02 -3.59 68.13
CA GLY A 525 52.07 -4.62 67.08
C GLY A 525 51.90 -4.04 65.66
N THR A 526 51.94 -4.90 64.66
CA THR A 526 51.68 -4.52 63.25
C THR A 526 50.36 -5.13 62.78
N TRP A 527 49.67 -4.43 61.88
CA TRP A 527 48.32 -4.76 61.43
C TRP A 527 48.23 -4.65 59.91
N SER A 528 47.35 -5.43 59.28
CA SER A 528 47.15 -5.47 57.82
C SER A 528 46.67 -4.15 57.20
N ALA A 529 46.19 -3.22 58.02
CA ALA A 529 45.98 -1.82 57.68
C ALA A 529 46.51 -0.97 58.84
N THR A 530 47.10 0.20 58.56
CA THR A 530 47.59 1.10 59.61
C THR A 530 46.43 1.62 60.46
N PRO A 531 46.38 1.30 61.78
CA PRO A 531 45.37 1.83 62.68
C PRO A 531 45.41 3.35 62.79
N GLU A 532 44.25 3.97 62.96
CA GLU A 532 44.13 5.41 63.27
C GLU A 532 43.83 5.64 64.75
N THR A 533 43.20 4.67 65.41
CA THR A 533 42.99 4.68 66.86
C THR A 533 43.58 3.44 67.50
N VAL A 534 44.19 3.63 68.68
CA VAL A 534 44.81 2.57 69.46
C VAL A 534 44.47 2.78 70.93
N ILE A 535 43.89 1.74 71.55
CA ILE A 535 43.51 1.73 72.96
C ILE A 535 44.27 0.58 73.63
N TYR A 536 44.86 0.86 74.79
CA TYR A 536 45.49 -0.15 75.62
C TYR A 536 44.57 -0.48 76.80
N GLN A 537 44.63 -1.72 77.27
CA GLN A 537 44.06 -2.12 78.55
C GLN A 537 45.02 -3.10 79.21
N TRP A 538 45.57 -2.72 80.36
CA TRP A 538 46.47 -3.59 81.13
C TRP A 538 45.66 -4.52 82.02
N THR A 539 46.11 -5.77 82.11
CA THR A 539 45.48 -6.80 82.93
C THR A 539 46.51 -7.44 83.85
N VAL A 540 46.11 -7.70 85.10
CA VAL A 540 46.94 -8.33 86.13
C VAL A 540 46.22 -9.56 86.64
N ALA A 541 46.90 -10.70 86.62
CA ALA A 541 46.30 -12.01 86.92
C ALA A 541 45.03 -12.31 86.08
N GLY A 542 44.97 -11.76 84.86
CA GLY A 542 43.83 -11.94 83.95
C GLY A 542 42.68 -10.96 84.16
N VAL A 543 42.76 -10.05 85.14
CA VAL A 543 41.72 -9.05 85.43
C VAL A 543 42.15 -7.67 84.94
N ASP A 544 41.26 -6.95 84.28
CA ASP A 544 41.51 -5.57 83.85
C ASP A 544 41.83 -4.66 85.03
N VAL A 545 42.89 -3.86 84.89
CA VAL A 545 43.21 -2.81 85.86
C VAL A 545 42.44 -1.54 85.47
N PRO A 546 41.46 -1.08 86.26
CA PRO A 546 40.66 0.09 85.90
C PRO A 546 41.55 1.33 85.69
N GLY A 547 41.30 2.05 84.60
CA GLY A 547 42.04 3.26 84.22
C GLY A 547 43.45 3.04 83.65
N ALA A 548 43.93 1.79 83.57
CA ALA A 548 45.22 1.47 82.97
C ALA A 548 45.11 1.38 81.44
N THR A 549 44.93 2.53 80.79
CA THR A 549 44.68 2.63 79.34
C THR A 549 45.80 3.26 78.52
N GLY A 550 46.89 3.67 79.18
CA GLY A 550 48.07 4.20 78.50
C GLY A 550 48.95 3.11 77.88
N SER A 551 49.81 3.51 76.94
CA SER A 551 50.85 2.64 76.38
C SER A 551 51.90 2.19 77.41
N THR A 552 51.88 2.76 78.61
CA THR A 552 52.73 2.36 79.73
C THR A 552 51.93 2.10 81.00
N TYR A 553 52.40 1.17 81.83
CA TYR A 553 51.81 0.80 83.10
C TYR A 553 52.84 0.82 84.23
N ARG A 554 52.46 1.40 85.36
CA ARG A 554 53.28 1.42 86.57
C ARG A 554 52.83 0.29 87.49
N VAL A 555 53.73 -0.68 87.70
CA VAL A 555 53.51 -1.83 88.57
C VAL A 555 53.28 -1.36 90.00
N ARG A 556 52.16 -1.79 90.60
CA ARG A 556 51.79 -1.52 91.99
C ARG A 556 52.33 -2.64 92.87
N GLN A 557 52.47 -2.37 94.16
CA GLN A 557 52.93 -3.37 95.12
C GLN A 557 52.00 -4.60 95.16
N THR A 558 50.69 -4.41 94.93
CA THR A 558 49.69 -5.47 94.85
C THR A 558 49.80 -6.39 93.64
N ASP A 559 50.65 -6.03 92.66
CA ASP A 559 50.81 -6.75 91.41
C ASP A 559 52.01 -7.70 91.44
N ALA A 560 52.83 -7.63 92.51
CA ALA A 560 54.03 -8.44 92.68
C ALA A 560 53.76 -9.94 92.47
N HIS A 561 54.63 -10.58 91.70
CA HIS A 561 54.57 -11.98 91.28
C HIS A 561 53.35 -12.39 90.43
N LYS A 562 52.46 -11.46 90.06
CA LYS A 562 51.33 -11.72 89.17
C LYS A 562 51.75 -11.58 87.70
N LEU A 563 50.98 -12.23 86.82
CA LEU A 563 51.14 -12.12 85.38
C LEU A 563 50.46 -10.86 84.87
N VAL A 564 51.21 -10.01 84.16
CA VAL A 564 50.72 -8.80 83.51
C VAL A 564 50.62 -9.03 82.01
N ARG A 565 49.49 -8.65 81.39
CA ARG A 565 49.30 -8.56 79.94
C ARG A 565 48.81 -7.18 79.55
N VAL A 566 48.95 -6.86 78.27
CA VAL A 566 48.28 -5.72 77.66
C VAL A 566 47.43 -6.20 76.50
N ILE A 567 46.18 -5.76 76.45
CA ILE A 567 45.28 -5.92 75.31
C ILE A 567 45.34 -4.63 74.52
N VAL A 568 45.75 -4.72 73.26
CA VAL A 568 45.76 -3.59 72.32
C VAL A 568 44.56 -3.72 71.41
N THR A 569 43.68 -2.73 71.44
CA THR A 569 42.51 -2.60 70.57
C THR A 569 42.78 -1.52 69.54
N VAL A 570 42.60 -1.85 68.26
CA VAL A 570 42.83 -0.94 67.14
C VAL A 570 41.56 -0.65 66.36
N GLY A 571 41.41 0.60 65.94
CA GLY A 571 40.32 1.05 65.08
C GLY A 571 40.83 1.80 63.85
N LYS A 572 40.07 1.67 62.77
CA LYS A 572 40.26 2.41 61.53
C LYS A 572 38.90 2.57 60.84
N PRO A 573 38.53 3.78 60.35
CA PRO A 573 37.30 3.96 59.59
C PRO A 573 37.17 2.95 58.44
N GLY A 574 35.98 2.36 58.30
CA GLY A 574 35.69 1.32 57.33
C GLY A 574 36.22 -0.09 57.69
N TYR A 575 36.82 -0.27 58.87
CA TYR A 575 37.22 -1.58 59.40
C TYR A 575 36.49 -1.91 60.70
N ILE A 576 36.26 -3.20 60.94
CA ILE A 576 35.81 -3.71 62.25
C ILE A 576 36.96 -3.55 63.25
N THR A 577 36.69 -2.94 64.41
CA THR A 577 37.63 -2.85 65.53
C THR A 577 38.13 -4.24 65.94
N GLN A 578 39.43 -4.37 66.20
CA GLN A 578 40.04 -5.65 66.56
C GLN A 578 41.00 -5.49 67.74
N SER A 579 41.13 -6.54 68.54
CA SER A 579 41.99 -6.56 69.72
C SER A 579 42.99 -7.70 69.67
N LYS A 580 44.21 -7.46 70.16
CA LYS A 580 45.24 -8.50 70.31
C LYS A 580 45.95 -8.34 71.65
N ALA A 581 46.07 -9.46 72.37
CA ALA A 581 46.82 -9.51 73.63
C ALA A 581 48.31 -9.81 73.41
N SER A 582 49.15 -9.16 74.21
CA SER A 582 50.57 -9.50 74.35
C SER A 582 50.77 -10.89 74.95
N ALA A 583 52.03 -11.35 74.97
CA ALA A 583 52.45 -12.39 75.91
C ALA A 583 52.36 -11.87 77.36
N ALA A 584 52.23 -12.78 78.33
CA ALA A 584 52.24 -12.42 79.74
C ALA A 584 53.67 -12.21 80.24
N VAL A 585 53.89 -11.19 81.06
CA VAL A 585 55.15 -10.94 81.76
C VAL A 585 54.90 -11.01 83.26
N ARG A 586 55.72 -11.75 84.00
CA ARG A 586 55.67 -11.78 85.46
C ARG A 586 56.43 -10.57 86.00
N VAL A 587 55.81 -9.79 86.87
CA VAL A 587 56.46 -8.67 87.55
C VAL A 587 56.98 -9.11 88.93
N GLN A 588 58.15 -8.60 89.33
CA GLN A 588 58.81 -8.95 90.59
C GLN A 588 58.48 -7.95 91.69
#